data_AF-A2S596-F1
#
_entry.id   AF-A2S596-F1
#
_cell.length_a   1.000
_cell.length_b   1.000
_cell.length_c   1.000
_cell.angle_alpha   90.00
_cell.angle_beta   90.00
_cell.angle_gamma   90.00
#
_symmetry.space_group_name_H-M   'P 1'
#
loop_
_entity.id
_entity.type
_entity.pdbx_description
1 polymer ?
#
loop_
_entity_poly.entity_id
_entity_poly.type
_entity_poly.pdbx_seq_one_letter_code
_entity_poly.pdbx_strand_id
1 'polypeptide(L)'
;MRRSFAMPSEPNVPRDGPRSRPPGIARDVRRVTSCGDARSGRSPRRSFDTADRARPRGDRIRPPRPMRPAPLSHCRNPAAFASCSIGRNQLFRFSMRILGIDPGLRVTGFGVIDVSGHQLAYVASGVIKTPTADLPTRLGTIYDGVSTLIREHTPDQAAIEKVFVNVNPQSTLLLGQARGAAICGLVSGGLPVAEYTALQLKQAVVGYGRATKEQMQEMVARLLSLSGRPGTDAADALGMAICHAHGGNTLNTLGGIAPALAKKGLRVRRGRLVG
;
A
#
# COMPACT_ATOMS: atom_id res chain seq x y z
N MET A 1 -68.13 16.80 -26.09
CA MET A 1 -67.29 18.02 -26.15
C MET A 1 -65.82 17.61 -26.13
N ARG A 2 -65.13 17.76 -27.26
CA ARG A 2 -63.70 17.47 -27.42
C ARG A 2 -62.89 18.56 -26.72
N ARG A 3 -61.91 18.20 -25.89
CA ARG A 3 -60.86 19.13 -25.45
C ARG A 3 -59.51 18.44 -25.57
N SER A 4 -58.79 18.82 -26.63
CA SER A 4 -57.39 18.51 -26.88
C SER A 4 -56.52 19.17 -25.81
N PHE A 5 -55.62 18.40 -25.19
CA PHE A 5 -54.54 18.92 -24.36
C PHE A 5 -53.30 19.10 -25.23
N ALA A 6 -52.81 20.33 -25.33
CA ALA A 6 -51.56 20.69 -25.99
C ALA A 6 -50.38 20.46 -25.04
N MET A 7 -49.34 19.78 -25.53
CA MET A 7 -48.05 19.64 -24.87
C MET A 7 -47.16 20.86 -25.17
N PRO A 8 -46.37 21.39 -24.22
CA PRO A 8 -45.35 22.38 -24.52
C PRO A 8 -44.06 21.73 -25.03
N SER A 9 -43.54 22.28 -26.13
CA SER A 9 -42.27 21.95 -26.78
C SER A 9 -41.06 22.48 -25.99
N GLU A 10 -40.05 21.64 -25.78
CA GLU A 10 -38.75 21.96 -25.18
C GLU A 10 -37.90 22.89 -26.08
N PRO A 11 -37.01 23.73 -25.50
CA PRO A 11 -36.08 24.53 -26.27
C PRO A 11 -34.82 23.75 -26.69
N ASN A 12 -34.44 23.98 -27.95
CA ASN A 12 -33.35 23.40 -28.72
C ASN A 12 -31.96 23.80 -28.18
N VAL A 13 -31.12 22.83 -27.80
CA VAL A 13 -29.72 23.03 -27.40
C VAL A 13 -28.80 22.77 -28.60
N PRO A 14 -27.89 23.69 -28.99
CA PRO A 14 -27.01 23.48 -30.13
C PRO A 14 -25.84 22.53 -29.81
N ARG A 15 -25.52 21.66 -30.77
CA ARG A 15 -24.43 20.67 -30.74
C ARG A 15 -23.07 21.25 -31.12
N ASP A 16 -22.06 20.84 -30.35
CA ASP A 16 -20.67 20.50 -30.67
C ASP A 16 -19.85 21.33 -31.68
N GLY A 17 -18.77 21.93 -31.17
CA GLY A 17 -17.56 22.35 -31.89
C GLY A 17 -16.29 21.65 -31.34
N PRO A 18 -15.17 21.63 -32.08
CA PRO A 18 -14.18 20.53 -32.03
C PRO A 18 -13.18 20.61 -30.86
N ARG A 19 -12.82 19.42 -30.36
CA ARG A 19 -11.84 19.19 -29.29
C ARG A 19 -10.41 19.44 -29.78
N SER A 20 -9.70 20.35 -29.12
CA SER A 20 -8.25 20.52 -29.21
C SER A 20 -7.52 19.44 -28.39
N ARG A 21 -6.43 18.91 -28.96
CA ARG A 21 -5.55 17.88 -28.37
C ARG A 21 -4.70 18.46 -27.23
N PRO A 22 -4.38 17.69 -26.17
CA PRO A 22 -3.28 18.04 -25.27
C PRO A 22 -1.94 17.44 -25.77
N PRO A 23 -0.79 18.10 -25.48
CA PRO A 23 0.54 17.55 -25.74
C PRO A 23 0.91 16.52 -24.65
N GLY A 24 1.77 15.59 -25.03
CA GLY A 24 2.07 14.40 -24.24
C GLY A 24 3.19 14.51 -23.21
N ILE A 25 3.40 13.32 -22.63
CA ILE A 25 4.62 12.69 -22.07
C ILE A 25 5.24 13.23 -20.77
N ALA A 26 5.08 12.43 -19.70
CA ALA A 26 6.19 12.00 -18.83
C ALA A 26 5.91 10.63 -18.14
N ARG A 27 6.35 9.57 -18.83
CA ARG A 27 6.98 8.31 -18.38
C ARG A 27 6.50 7.62 -17.07
N ASP A 28 5.78 6.53 -17.30
CA ASP A 28 5.51 5.40 -16.41
C ASP A 28 6.72 4.42 -16.36
N VAL A 29 7.09 3.93 -15.18
CA VAL A 29 8.22 3.01 -14.96
C VAL A 29 7.74 1.73 -14.29
N ARG A 30 7.81 0.66 -15.11
CA ARG A 30 7.95 -0.78 -14.80
C ARG A 30 6.70 -1.61 -14.47
N ARG A 31 6.09 -2.06 -15.58
CA ARG A 31 5.40 -3.35 -15.75
C ARG A 31 6.43 -4.49 -15.82
N VAL A 32 6.28 -5.54 -15.01
CA VAL A 32 6.96 -6.83 -15.20
C VAL A 32 5.90 -7.86 -15.58
N THR A 33 5.84 -8.20 -16.87
CA THR A 33 5.17 -9.40 -17.38
C THR A 33 5.97 -9.90 -18.57
N SER A 34 6.56 -11.08 -18.45
CA SER A 34 7.05 -11.84 -19.60
C SER A 34 6.14 -13.06 -19.80
N CYS A 35 5.34 -13.04 -20.86
CA CYS A 35 4.85 -14.24 -21.52
C CYS A 35 5.34 -14.19 -22.97
N GLY A 36 5.88 -15.31 -23.44
CA GLY A 36 6.23 -15.55 -24.82
C GLY A 36 6.13 -17.05 -25.09
N ASP A 37 4.96 -17.46 -25.57
CA ASP A 37 4.63 -18.79 -26.07
C ASP A 37 5.52 -19.23 -27.24
N ALA A 38 5.79 -20.55 -27.36
CA ALA A 38 5.07 -21.40 -28.33
C ALA A 38 5.81 -22.72 -28.67
N ARG A 39 5.12 -23.83 -28.34
CA ARG A 39 4.85 -25.04 -29.16
C ARG A 39 6.01 -25.86 -29.74
N SER A 40 6.05 -27.16 -29.40
CA SER A 40 5.52 -28.27 -30.24
C SER A 40 6.15 -29.64 -29.86
N GLY A 41 5.42 -30.71 -30.14
CA GLY A 41 5.59 -32.05 -29.57
C GLY A 41 6.76 -32.89 -30.10
N ARG A 42 7.06 -33.97 -29.37
CA ARG A 42 7.95 -35.06 -29.79
C ARG A 42 7.16 -36.37 -29.83
N SER A 43 7.23 -37.04 -30.99
CA SER A 43 7.22 -38.51 -31.10
C SER A 43 8.62 -38.95 -31.55
N PRO A 44 9.04 -40.21 -31.33
CA PRO A 44 10.23 -40.75 -31.97
C PRO A 44 9.89 -41.96 -32.84
N ARG A 45 10.26 -41.93 -34.14
CA ARG A 45 10.50 -43.14 -34.95
C ARG A 45 11.63 -42.94 -35.97
N ARG A 46 12.69 -43.73 -35.74
CA ARG A 46 13.59 -44.47 -36.64
C ARG A 46 13.76 -44.07 -38.13
N SER A 47 15.05 -43.97 -38.49
CA SER A 47 15.81 -44.80 -39.47
C SER A 47 16.14 -44.29 -40.88
N PHE A 48 17.37 -44.66 -41.28
CA PHE A 48 18.00 -44.87 -42.60
C PHE A 48 18.67 -43.70 -43.36
N ASP A 49 20.00 -43.72 -43.27
CA ASP A 49 21.00 -43.87 -44.34
C ASP A 49 21.28 -42.83 -45.45
N THR A 50 22.60 -42.76 -45.70
CA THR A 50 23.37 -42.41 -46.91
C THR A 50 23.69 -40.95 -47.29
N ALA A 51 25.02 -40.69 -47.23
CA ALA A 51 25.90 -40.21 -48.29
C ALA A 51 25.96 -38.71 -48.67
N ASP A 52 27.13 -38.15 -48.30
CA ASP A 52 28.12 -37.50 -49.18
C ASP A 52 28.10 -35.97 -49.40
N ARG A 53 29.34 -35.46 -49.31
CA ARG A 53 29.94 -34.23 -49.86
C ARG A 53 29.74 -32.83 -49.24
N ALA A 54 30.92 -32.21 -49.14
CA ALA A 54 31.27 -30.79 -49.27
C ALA A 54 31.26 -29.91 -48.00
N ARG A 55 32.45 -29.80 -47.39
CA ARG A 55 32.86 -28.69 -46.52
C ARG A 55 33.21 -27.45 -47.37
N PRO A 56 32.93 -26.25 -46.89
CA PRO A 56 33.85 -25.13 -47.03
C PRO A 56 34.38 -24.66 -45.67
N ARG A 57 35.67 -24.31 -45.67
CA ARG A 57 36.40 -23.70 -44.55
C ARG A 57 35.95 -22.24 -44.40
N GLY A 58 35.67 -21.81 -43.17
CA GLY A 58 35.39 -20.40 -42.84
C GLY A 58 35.70 -20.11 -41.37
N ASP A 59 36.85 -19.48 -41.16
CA ASP A 59 37.29 -18.63 -40.04
C ASP A 59 36.80 -18.86 -38.61
N ARG A 60 37.72 -19.39 -37.78
CA ARG A 60 37.63 -19.37 -36.32
C ARG A 60 37.83 -17.95 -35.79
N ILE A 61 36.75 -17.31 -35.37
CA ILE A 61 36.81 -16.12 -34.51
C ILE A 61 37.35 -16.57 -33.13
N ARG A 62 38.50 -16.03 -32.72
CA ARG A 62 39.07 -16.25 -31.38
C ARG A 62 38.25 -15.49 -30.33
N PRO A 63 37.99 -16.05 -29.14
CA PRO A 63 37.37 -15.30 -28.04
C PRO A 63 38.35 -14.25 -27.48
N PRO A 64 37.85 -13.10 -26.99
CA PRO A 64 38.68 -12.08 -26.35
C PRO A 64 39.27 -12.57 -25.03
N ARG A 65 40.52 -12.19 -24.76
CA ARG A 65 41.26 -12.53 -23.53
C ARG A 65 40.66 -11.81 -22.31
N PRO A 66 40.66 -12.43 -21.11
CA PRO A 66 40.26 -11.75 -19.89
C PRO A 66 41.26 -10.66 -19.49
N MET A 67 40.76 -9.48 -19.12
CA MET A 67 41.56 -8.38 -18.55
C MET A 67 42.13 -8.79 -17.19
N ARG A 68 43.42 -8.55 -16.99
CA ARG A 68 44.11 -8.67 -15.70
C ARG A 68 43.65 -7.56 -14.74
N PRO A 69 43.52 -7.82 -13.43
CA PRO A 69 43.28 -6.77 -12.45
C PRO A 69 44.53 -5.89 -12.26
N ALA A 70 44.30 -4.59 -12.08
CA ALA A 70 45.33 -3.59 -11.75
C ALA A 70 45.89 -3.80 -10.33
N PRO A 71 47.16 -3.44 -10.07
CA PRO A 71 47.80 -3.72 -8.79
C PRO A 71 47.26 -2.83 -7.65
N LEU A 72 47.06 -3.45 -6.49
CA LEU A 72 46.78 -2.79 -5.23
C LEU A 72 48.02 -2.00 -4.77
N SER A 73 48.01 -0.69 -4.95
CA SER A 73 48.96 0.21 -4.32
C SER A 73 48.66 0.29 -2.81
N HIS A 74 49.57 -0.29 -2.03
CA HIS A 74 49.69 -0.10 -0.58
C HIS A 74 49.96 1.38 -0.26
N CYS A 75 49.04 2.03 0.43
CA CYS A 75 49.32 3.25 1.18
C CYS A 75 49.49 2.89 2.66
N ARG A 76 50.74 2.95 3.13
CA ARG A 76 51.14 2.83 4.54
C ARG A 76 50.89 4.16 5.25
N ASN A 77 49.88 4.24 6.11
CA ASN A 77 49.90 5.14 7.29
C ASN A 77 48.73 4.84 8.26
N PRO A 78 48.99 4.40 9.52
CA PRO A 78 47.93 4.05 10.47
C PRO A 78 47.42 5.23 11.34
N ALA A 79 47.77 6.49 11.03
CA ALA A 79 47.43 7.64 11.89
C ALA A 79 46.47 8.69 11.26
N ALA A 80 45.91 8.42 10.08
CA ALA A 80 44.98 9.33 9.40
C ALA A 80 43.53 8.80 9.29
N PHE A 81 43.19 7.75 10.04
CA PHE A 81 41.83 7.16 10.09
C PHE A 81 40.92 7.76 11.18
N ALA A 82 41.29 8.91 11.74
CA ALA A 82 40.51 9.62 12.75
C ALA A 82 40.21 11.05 12.29
N SER A 83 39.45 11.19 11.20
CA SER A 83 38.60 12.38 10.89
C SER A 83 38.12 12.32 9.42
N CYS A 84 37.52 11.20 9.01
CA CYS A 84 36.64 11.21 7.84
C CYS A 84 35.21 11.22 8.35
N SER A 85 34.74 12.44 8.57
CA SER A 85 33.36 12.83 8.82
C SER A 85 32.46 12.48 7.64
N ILE A 86 32.16 11.19 7.48
CA ILE A 86 31.07 10.74 6.62
C ILE A 86 29.79 10.86 7.44
N GLY A 87 29.18 12.04 7.35
CA GLY A 87 27.80 12.24 7.75
C GLY A 87 26.86 11.39 6.91
N ARG A 88 25.96 10.69 7.59
CA ARG A 88 24.58 10.31 7.19
C ARG A 88 24.16 9.10 8.03
N ASN A 89 23.73 9.38 9.26
CA ASN A 89 22.69 8.63 9.96
C ASN A 89 22.41 9.38 11.26
N GLN A 90 21.92 10.62 11.12
CA GLN A 90 20.91 11.03 12.08
C GLN A 90 19.72 10.13 11.80
N LEU A 91 19.67 9.01 12.53
CA LEU A 91 18.45 8.23 12.64
C LEU A 91 17.38 9.20 13.14
N PHE A 92 16.52 9.67 12.24
CA PHE A 92 15.14 9.87 12.63
C PHE A 92 14.65 8.49 13.08
N ARG A 93 14.87 8.17 14.35
CA ARG A 93 14.27 6.99 14.98
C ARG A 93 12.80 7.31 15.09
N PHE A 94 12.06 7.02 14.04
CA PHE A 94 10.63 6.92 14.16
C PHE A 94 10.36 5.86 15.24
N SER A 95 9.61 6.26 16.26
CA SER A 95 9.40 5.48 17.48
C SER A 95 8.45 4.31 17.25
N MET A 96 7.69 4.33 16.15
CA MET A 96 6.68 3.33 15.83
C MET A 96 6.38 3.32 14.34
N ARG A 97 6.27 2.14 13.75
CA ARG A 97 5.77 1.90 12.40
C ARG A 97 4.40 1.25 12.45
N ILE A 98 3.44 1.79 11.69
CA ILE A 98 2.05 1.34 11.68
C ILE A 98 1.66 0.88 10.28
N LEU A 99 1.05 -0.30 10.19
CA LEU A 99 0.43 -0.84 8.98
C LEU A 99 -1.09 -0.67 9.04
N GLY A 100 -1.65 0.14 8.15
CA GLY A 100 -3.09 0.25 7.92
C GLY A 100 -3.57 -0.70 6.82
N ILE A 101 -4.70 -1.36 7.05
CA ILE A 101 -5.34 -2.28 6.10
C ILE A 101 -6.80 -1.88 5.87
N ASP A 102 -7.17 -1.76 4.59
CA ASP A 102 -8.54 -1.62 4.11
C ASP A 102 -8.96 -2.91 3.38
N PRO A 103 -9.63 -3.86 4.06
CA PRO A 103 -9.86 -5.20 3.53
C PRO A 103 -10.94 -5.20 2.43
N GLY A 104 -10.64 -5.85 1.32
CA GLY A 104 -11.62 -6.09 0.27
C GLY A 104 -11.31 -7.34 -0.53
N LEU A 105 -12.35 -8.10 -0.87
CA LEU A 105 -12.17 -9.43 -1.47
C LEU A 105 -11.48 -9.36 -2.84
N ARG A 106 -11.71 -8.31 -3.64
CA ARG A 106 -11.05 -8.11 -4.95
C ARG A 106 -9.75 -7.32 -4.81
N VAL A 107 -9.80 -6.28 -4.00
CA VAL A 107 -8.72 -5.32 -3.79
C VAL A 107 -8.68 -5.04 -2.29
N THR A 108 -7.54 -5.28 -1.67
CA THR A 108 -7.28 -4.92 -0.27
C THR A 108 -6.23 -3.82 -0.27
N GLY A 109 -6.56 -2.64 0.25
CA GLY A 109 -5.64 -1.52 0.38
C GLY A 109 -4.67 -1.72 1.54
N PHE A 110 -3.44 -1.25 1.39
CA PHE A 110 -2.48 -1.15 2.49
C PHE A 110 -1.76 0.20 2.49
N GLY A 111 -1.39 0.65 3.69
CA GLY A 111 -0.59 1.84 3.91
C GLY A 111 0.35 1.66 5.09
N VAL A 112 1.59 2.06 4.96
CA VAL A 112 2.62 2.00 6.00
C VAL A 112 3.09 3.41 6.28
N ILE A 113 3.07 3.79 7.56
CA ILE A 113 3.56 5.07 8.03
C ILE A 113 4.50 4.87 9.21
N ASP A 114 5.43 5.80 9.34
CA ASP A 114 6.31 5.95 10.49
C ASP A 114 5.81 7.11 11.37
N VAL A 115 5.86 6.94 12.68
CA VAL A 115 5.37 7.90 13.67
C VAL A 115 6.49 8.28 14.64
N SER A 116 6.71 9.59 14.79
CA SER A 116 7.63 10.16 15.78
C SER A 116 6.96 11.31 16.51
N GLY A 117 6.37 11.02 17.68
CA GLY A 117 5.56 11.98 18.42
C GLY A 117 4.31 12.40 17.63
N HIS A 118 4.30 13.65 17.16
CA HIS A 118 3.23 14.19 16.32
C HIS A 118 3.56 14.18 14.81
N GLN A 119 4.77 13.78 14.43
CA GLN A 119 5.18 13.72 13.03
C GLN A 119 4.82 12.36 12.43
N LEU A 120 4.24 12.40 11.24
CA LEU A 120 3.90 11.24 10.43
C LEU A 120 4.75 11.27 9.16
N ALA A 121 5.35 10.13 8.80
CA ALA A 121 6.11 9.98 7.58
C ALA A 121 5.56 8.83 6.75
N TYR A 122 5.37 9.06 5.45
CA TYR A 122 4.98 8.03 4.52
C TYR A 122 6.11 7.04 4.27
N VAL A 123 5.81 5.73 4.32
CA VAL A 123 6.76 4.66 3.99
C VAL A 123 6.36 3.98 2.68
N ALA A 124 5.15 3.43 2.61
CA ALA A 124 4.66 2.70 1.45
C ALA A 124 3.12 2.69 1.43
N SER A 125 2.53 2.55 0.26
CA SER A 125 1.11 2.23 0.11
C SER A 125 0.85 1.53 -1.20
N GLY A 126 -0.27 0.83 -1.29
CA GLY A 126 -0.64 0.10 -2.48
C GLY A 126 -1.87 -0.75 -2.26
N VAL A 127 -2.01 -1.77 -3.11
CA VAL A 127 -3.14 -2.69 -3.06
C VAL A 127 -2.68 -4.13 -3.31
N ILE A 128 -3.27 -5.06 -2.56
CA ILE A 128 -3.21 -6.50 -2.82
C ILE A 128 -4.40 -6.81 -3.73
N LYS A 129 -4.13 -7.20 -4.98
CA LYS A 129 -5.16 -7.59 -5.95
C LYS A 129 -5.30 -9.11 -5.93
N THR A 130 -6.50 -9.59 -5.69
CA THR A 130 -6.76 -11.03 -5.76
C THR A 130 -7.03 -11.47 -7.20
N PRO A 131 -6.57 -12.66 -7.60
CA PRO A 131 -6.84 -13.18 -8.94
C PRO A 131 -8.33 -13.51 -9.11
N THR A 132 -8.75 -13.67 -10.36
CA THR A 132 -10.06 -14.27 -10.67
C THR A 132 -9.98 -15.77 -10.40
N ALA A 133 -10.22 -16.15 -9.15
CA ALA A 133 -10.18 -17.52 -8.65
C ALA A 133 -11.35 -17.80 -7.70
N ASP A 134 -11.43 -19.04 -7.20
CA ASP A 134 -12.37 -19.41 -6.16
C ASP A 134 -12.08 -18.67 -4.84
N LEU A 135 -13.08 -18.63 -3.96
CA LEU A 135 -13.03 -17.85 -2.73
C LEU A 135 -11.83 -18.24 -1.83
N PRO A 136 -11.56 -19.54 -1.53
CA PRO A 136 -10.41 -19.93 -0.71
C PRO A 136 -9.08 -19.41 -1.23
N THR A 137 -8.82 -19.51 -2.54
CA THR A 137 -7.58 -19.00 -3.16
C THR A 137 -7.44 -17.49 -3.00
N ARG A 138 -8.55 -16.76 -3.11
CA ARG A 138 -8.56 -15.30 -2.93
C ARG A 138 -8.29 -14.92 -1.47
N LEU A 139 -8.83 -15.67 -0.51
CA LEU A 139 -8.53 -15.47 0.92
C LEU A 139 -7.05 -15.79 1.23
N GLY A 140 -6.51 -16.87 0.66
CA GLY A 140 -5.08 -17.20 0.75
C GLY A 140 -4.20 -16.08 0.20
N THR A 141 -4.57 -15.50 -0.95
CA THR A 141 -3.84 -14.36 -1.54
C THR A 141 -3.80 -13.16 -0.61
N ILE A 142 -4.90 -12.86 0.09
CA ILE A 142 -4.95 -11.77 1.07
C ILE A 142 -4.04 -12.07 2.27
N TYR A 143 -4.13 -13.29 2.81
CA TYR A 143 -3.28 -13.74 3.92
C TYR A 143 -1.79 -13.62 3.56
N ASP A 144 -1.37 -14.22 2.44
CA ASP A 144 0.02 -14.22 1.99
C ASP A 144 0.52 -12.80 1.66
N GLY A 145 -0.34 -11.98 1.05
CA GLY A 145 -0.06 -10.59 0.76
C GLY A 145 0.21 -9.80 2.04
N VAL A 146 -0.66 -9.92 3.04
CA VAL A 146 -0.47 -9.30 4.36
C VAL A 146 0.82 -9.81 5.01
N SER A 147 1.04 -11.12 5.07
CA SER A 147 2.27 -11.67 5.65
C SER A 147 3.54 -11.18 4.94
N THR A 148 3.46 -10.92 3.63
CA THR A 148 4.57 -10.32 2.86
C THR A 148 4.84 -8.89 3.29
N LEU A 149 3.80 -8.06 3.46
CA LEU A 149 3.94 -6.69 3.94
C LEU A 149 4.60 -6.63 5.33
N ILE A 150 4.26 -7.57 6.21
CA ILE A 150 4.86 -7.66 7.55
C ILE A 150 6.36 -7.94 7.46
N ARG A 151 6.75 -8.91 6.62
CA ARG A 151 8.17 -9.26 6.41
C ARG A 151 8.96 -8.12 5.75
N GLU A 152 8.36 -7.41 4.82
CA GLU A 152 9.03 -6.35 4.05
C GLU A 152 9.20 -5.07 4.87
N HIS A 153 8.17 -4.67 5.62
CA HIS A 153 8.14 -3.37 6.27
C HIS A 153 8.37 -3.43 7.78
N THR A 154 8.31 -4.61 8.39
CA THR A 154 8.49 -4.85 9.83
C THR A 154 7.73 -3.82 10.69
N PRO A 155 6.40 -3.69 10.55
CA PRO A 155 5.62 -2.76 11.36
C PRO A 155 5.56 -3.22 12.82
N ASP A 156 5.30 -2.29 13.75
CA ASP A 156 5.14 -2.57 15.18
C ASP A 156 3.68 -2.82 15.57
N GLN A 157 2.75 -2.20 14.83
CA GLN A 157 1.31 -2.27 15.07
C GLN A 157 0.56 -2.32 13.74
N ALA A 158 -0.65 -2.87 13.76
CA ALA A 158 -1.56 -2.84 12.62
C ALA A 158 -2.92 -2.23 12.99
N ALA A 159 -3.52 -1.56 12.02
CA ALA A 159 -4.85 -0.98 12.11
C ALA A 159 -5.71 -1.49 10.95
N ILE A 160 -6.92 -1.97 11.25
CA ILE A 160 -7.83 -2.50 10.22
C ILE A 160 -9.22 -1.90 10.35
N GLU A 161 -9.88 -1.72 9.21
CA GLU A 161 -11.28 -1.31 9.22
C GLU A 161 -12.20 -2.35 9.89
N LYS A 162 -13.11 -1.84 10.71
CA LYS A 162 -14.26 -2.59 11.25
C LYS A 162 -15.43 -2.48 10.29
N VAL A 163 -15.83 -3.62 9.74
CA VAL A 163 -16.95 -3.74 8.81
C VAL A 163 -18.26 -3.90 9.58
N PHE A 164 -19.28 -3.13 9.20
CA PHE A 164 -20.65 -3.29 9.69
C PHE A 164 -21.52 -3.97 8.65
N VAL A 165 -22.59 -4.63 9.11
CA VAL A 165 -23.58 -5.26 8.24
C VAL A 165 -24.23 -4.21 7.34
N ASN A 166 -24.11 -4.40 6.02
CA ASN A 166 -24.73 -3.54 5.03
C ASN A 166 -26.06 -4.13 4.54
N VAL A 167 -26.79 -3.38 3.73
CA VAL A 167 -28.10 -3.74 3.15
C VAL A 167 -28.07 -5.11 2.43
N ASN A 168 -26.93 -5.48 1.83
CA ASN A 168 -26.76 -6.80 1.23
C ASN A 168 -25.95 -7.74 2.15
N PRO A 169 -26.61 -8.77 2.74
CA PRO A 169 -25.96 -9.69 3.66
C PRO A 169 -24.92 -10.59 2.97
N GLN A 170 -25.11 -10.95 1.69
CA GLN A 170 -24.16 -11.81 0.98
C GLN A 170 -22.81 -11.11 0.76
N SER A 171 -22.83 -9.86 0.29
CA SER A 171 -21.58 -9.09 0.11
C SER A 171 -20.89 -8.83 1.45
N THR A 172 -21.67 -8.61 2.51
CA THR A 172 -21.14 -8.42 3.86
C THR A 172 -20.43 -9.68 4.36
N LEU A 173 -21.00 -10.87 4.13
CA LEU A 173 -20.38 -12.13 4.53
C LEU A 173 -19.04 -12.35 3.82
N LEU A 174 -19.00 -12.12 2.51
CA LEU A 174 -17.78 -12.22 1.71
C LEU A 174 -16.70 -11.23 2.14
N LEU A 175 -17.10 -9.99 2.47
CA LEU A 175 -16.20 -8.98 3.02
C LEU A 175 -15.68 -9.38 4.40
N GLY A 176 -16.54 -9.94 5.26
CA GLY A 176 -16.16 -10.47 6.57
C GLY A 176 -15.13 -11.59 6.47
N GLN A 177 -15.23 -12.46 5.47
CA GLN A 177 -14.23 -13.50 5.20
C GLN A 177 -12.89 -12.92 4.74
N ALA A 178 -12.90 -11.94 3.81
CA ALA A 178 -11.69 -11.25 3.37
C ALA A 178 -10.98 -10.55 4.53
N ARG A 179 -11.75 -9.86 5.37
CA ARG A 179 -11.27 -9.23 6.61
C ARG A 179 -10.69 -10.28 7.57
N GLY A 180 -11.36 -11.42 7.75
CA GLY A 180 -10.88 -12.52 8.57
C GLY A 180 -9.51 -13.02 8.10
N ALA A 181 -9.33 -13.22 6.79
CA ALA A 181 -8.05 -13.62 6.21
C ALA A 181 -6.95 -12.58 6.47
N ALA A 182 -7.25 -11.28 6.34
CA ALA A 182 -6.30 -10.21 6.65
C ALA A 182 -5.88 -10.21 8.12
N ILE A 183 -6.84 -10.33 9.06
CA ILE A 183 -6.56 -10.39 10.51
C ILE A 183 -5.73 -11.63 10.85
N CYS A 184 -6.05 -12.79 10.29
CA CYS A 184 -5.25 -13.99 10.46
C CYS A 184 -3.81 -13.77 10.00
N GLY A 185 -3.60 -13.10 8.85
CA GLY A 185 -2.27 -12.74 8.36
C GLY A 185 -1.50 -11.82 9.30
N LEU A 186 -2.16 -10.79 9.83
CA LEU A 186 -1.59 -9.84 10.80
C LEU A 186 -1.17 -10.53 12.10
N VAL A 187 -2.08 -11.29 12.71
CA VAL A 187 -1.84 -11.97 13.99
C VAL A 187 -0.83 -13.11 13.85
N SER A 188 -0.82 -13.83 12.72
CA SER A 188 0.21 -14.85 12.44
C SER A 188 1.61 -14.24 12.34
N GLY A 189 1.71 -12.98 11.92
CA GLY A 189 2.95 -12.21 11.93
C GLY A 189 3.34 -11.64 13.30
N GLY A 190 2.58 -11.92 14.36
CA GLY A 190 2.83 -11.43 15.71
C GLY A 190 2.45 -9.97 15.96
N LEU A 191 1.66 -9.36 15.06
CA LEU A 191 1.28 -7.96 15.19
C LEU A 191 0.05 -7.76 16.08
N PRO A 192 0.09 -6.81 17.02
CA PRO A 192 -1.11 -6.30 17.65
C PRO A 192 -1.98 -5.56 16.62
N VAL A 193 -3.28 -5.86 16.62
CA VAL A 193 -4.26 -5.32 15.66
C VAL A 193 -5.29 -4.47 16.37
N ALA A 194 -5.40 -3.21 15.97
CA ALA A 194 -6.45 -2.29 16.40
C ALA A 194 -7.54 -2.18 15.32
N GLU A 195 -8.79 -2.03 15.75
CA GLU A 195 -9.94 -1.93 14.85
C GLU A 195 -10.59 -0.55 14.93
N TYR A 196 -10.88 0.03 13.77
CA TYR A 196 -11.53 1.35 13.67
C TYR A 196 -12.71 1.32 12.71
N THR A 197 -13.77 2.03 13.05
CA THR A 197 -14.92 2.22 12.16
C THR A 197 -14.61 3.27 11.09
N ALA A 198 -15.29 3.19 9.93
CA ALA A 198 -15.23 4.23 8.91
C ALA A 198 -15.53 5.65 9.45
N LEU A 199 -16.40 5.74 10.46
CA LEU A 199 -16.72 7.00 11.12
C LEU A 199 -15.52 7.54 11.90
N GLN A 200 -14.89 6.69 12.73
CA GLN A 200 -13.69 7.05 13.49
C GLN A 200 -12.54 7.45 12.58
N LEU A 201 -12.33 6.70 11.50
CA LEU A 201 -11.36 7.05 10.45
C LEU A 201 -11.58 8.48 9.95
N LYS A 202 -12.78 8.76 9.44
CA LYS A 202 -13.10 10.06 8.83
C LYS A 202 -13.03 11.20 9.84
N GLN A 203 -13.48 10.95 11.07
CA GLN A 203 -13.35 11.91 12.17
C GLN A 203 -11.88 12.19 12.51
N ALA A 204 -11.03 11.17 12.60
CA ALA A 204 -9.63 11.31 13.00
C ALA A 204 -8.76 11.98 11.93
N VAL A 205 -9.10 11.82 10.64
CA VAL A 205 -8.30 12.35 9.52
C VAL A 205 -8.85 13.67 8.98
N VAL A 206 -10.16 13.77 8.80
CA VAL A 206 -10.82 14.94 8.16
C VAL A 206 -11.49 15.86 9.19
N GLY A 207 -11.72 15.38 10.41
CA GLY A 207 -12.36 16.15 11.49
C GLY A 207 -13.88 15.94 11.61
N TYR A 208 -14.51 15.25 10.65
CA TYR A 208 -15.94 14.93 10.71
C TYR A 208 -16.28 13.63 9.97
N GLY A 209 -17.35 12.96 10.41
CA GLY A 209 -17.64 11.57 10.01
C GLY A 209 -18.25 11.37 8.62
N ARG A 210 -18.71 12.43 7.95
CA ARG A 210 -19.40 12.37 6.64
C ARG A 210 -18.52 12.80 5.46
N ALA A 211 -17.20 12.79 5.62
CA ALA A 211 -16.26 13.17 4.57
C ALA A 211 -16.41 12.30 3.30
N THR A 212 -16.23 12.94 2.14
CA THR A 212 -16.19 12.28 0.83
C THR A 212 -14.84 11.57 0.60
N LYS A 213 -14.79 10.68 -0.40
CA LYS A 213 -13.55 9.94 -0.72
C LYS A 213 -12.44 10.88 -1.20
N GLU A 214 -12.79 11.92 -1.95
CA GLU A 214 -11.86 12.91 -2.48
C GLU A 214 -11.25 13.74 -1.35
N GLN A 215 -12.06 14.12 -0.35
CA GLN A 215 -11.60 14.83 0.84
C GLN A 215 -10.65 13.97 1.66
N MET A 216 -10.93 12.67 1.77
CA MET A 216 -10.04 11.73 2.45
C MET A 216 -8.67 11.66 1.74
N GLN A 217 -8.66 11.49 0.42
CA GLN A 217 -7.43 11.46 -0.38
C GLN A 217 -6.60 12.75 -0.24
N GLU A 218 -7.26 13.91 -0.27
CA GLU A 218 -6.60 15.20 -0.12
C GLU A 218 -6.02 15.40 1.28
N MET A 219 -6.76 15.03 2.33
CA MET A 219 -6.28 15.13 3.70
C MET A 219 -5.11 14.18 3.96
N VAL A 220 -5.17 12.93 3.48
CA VAL A 220 -4.06 11.98 3.59
C VAL A 220 -2.82 12.51 2.89
N ALA A 221 -2.97 13.02 1.66
CA ALA A 221 -1.85 13.61 0.92
C ALA A 221 -1.21 14.78 1.67
N ARG A 222 -2.02 15.64 2.30
CA ARG A 222 -1.52 16.76 3.12
C ARG A 222 -0.82 16.30 4.39
N LEU A 223 -1.43 15.39 5.16
CA LEU A 223 -0.87 14.90 6.42
C LEU A 223 0.45 14.15 6.25
N LEU A 224 0.62 13.46 5.13
CA LEU A 224 1.83 12.71 4.80
C LEU A 224 2.76 13.42 3.82
N SER A 225 2.47 14.68 3.46
CA SER A 225 3.25 15.48 2.51
C SER A 225 3.52 14.77 1.17
N LEU A 226 2.52 14.07 0.63
CA LEU A 226 2.63 13.33 -0.64
C LEU A 226 2.64 14.29 -1.83
N SER A 227 3.44 13.97 -2.85
CA SER A 227 3.51 14.77 -4.09
C SER A 227 2.27 14.64 -5.00
N GLY A 228 1.36 13.71 -4.69
CA GLY A 228 0.16 13.45 -5.48
C GLY A 228 -0.91 12.73 -4.68
N ARG A 229 -2.11 12.64 -5.26
CA ARG A 229 -3.25 11.95 -4.62
C ARG A 229 -3.05 10.43 -4.68
N PRO A 230 -3.07 9.73 -3.54
CA PRO A 230 -3.05 8.26 -3.54
C PRO A 230 -4.32 7.70 -4.16
N GLY A 231 -4.28 6.46 -4.67
CA GLY A 231 -5.49 5.74 -5.08
C GLY A 231 -6.48 5.60 -3.91
N THR A 232 -7.77 5.44 -4.18
CA THR A 232 -8.81 5.47 -3.13
C THR A 232 -8.56 4.45 -2.02
N ASP A 233 -8.29 3.19 -2.38
CA ASP A 233 -8.09 2.11 -1.40
C ASP A 233 -6.79 2.30 -0.60
N ALA A 234 -5.76 2.86 -1.25
CA ALA A 234 -4.51 3.21 -0.58
C ALA A 234 -4.68 4.41 0.38
N ALA A 235 -5.53 5.37 0.03
CA ALA A 235 -5.85 6.52 0.87
C ALA A 235 -6.61 6.10 2.13
N ASP A 236 -7.61 5.22 1.98
CA ASP A 236 -8.38 4.68 3.10
C ASP A 236 -7.47 3.86 4.04
N ALA A 237 -6.57 3.04 3.48
CA ALA A 237 -5.59 2.28 4.27
C ALA A 237 -4.54 3.16 4.98
N LEU A 238 -3.96 4.17 4.31
CA LEU A 238 -3.08 5.15 4.94
C LEU A 238 -3.83 5.92 6.04
N GLY A 239 -5.09 6.26 5.78
CA GLY A 239 -5.99 6.85 6.75
C GLY A 239 -6.15 5.99 8.01
N MET A 240 -6.30 4.67 7.87
CA MET A 240 -6.41 3.76 9.02
C MET A 240 -5.16 3.83 9.90
N ALA A 241 -3.97 3.88 9.28
CA ALA A 241 -2.72 4.03 10.01
C ALA A 241 -2.64 5.38 10.75
N ILE A 242 -3.07 6.47 10.11
CA ILE A 242 -3.14 7.82 10.72
C ILE A 242 -4.15 7.83 11.88
N CYS A 243 -5.32 7.23 11.70
CA CYS A 243 -6.34 7.11 12.72
C CYS A 243 -5.79 6.39 13.97
N HIS A 244 -5.03 5.32 13.76
CA HIS A 244 -4.35 4.61 14.85
C HIS A 244 -3.30 5.48 15.54
N ALA A 245 -2.46 6.20 14.79
CA ALA A 245 -1.46 7.11 15.34
C ALA A 245 -2.10 8.20 16.22
N HIS A 246 -3.20 8.81 15.78
CA HIS A 246 -3.92 9.83 16.53
C HIS A 246 -4.64 9.25 17.77
N GLY A 247 -5.24 8.07 17.64
CA GLY A 247 -5.89 7.37 18.74
C GLY A 247 -4.91 6.93 19.85
N GLY A 248 -3.75 6.41 19.46
CA GLY A 248 -2.67 6.02 20.37
C GLY A 248 -2.07 7.22 21.12
N ASN A 249 -1.90 8.36 20.44
CA ASN A 249 -1.41 9.60 21.07
C ASN A 249 -2.37 10.13 22.15
N THR A 250 -3.68 9.99 21.96
CA THR A 250 -4.68 10.42 22.97
C THR A 250 -4.56 9.57 24.24
N LEU A 251 -4.43 8.25 24.10
CA LEU A 251 -4.27 7.34 25.23
C LEU A 251 -2.90 7.47 25.92
N ASN A 252 -1.81 7.65 25.16
CA ASN A 252 -0.47 7.88 25.73
C ASN A 252 -0.39 9.21 26.48
N THR A 253 -1.02 10.27 25.96
CA THR A 253 -1.08 11.57 26.64
C THR A 253 -1.90 11.48 27.94
N LEU A 254 -3.05 10.79 27.92
CA LEU A 254 -3.85 10.55 29.12
C LEU A 254 -3.13 9.66 30.14
N GLY A 255 -2.40 8.65 29.68
CA GLY A 255 -1.56 7.77 30.50
C GLY A 255 -0.38 8.50 31.17
N GLY A 256 0.18 9.52 30.51
CA GLY A 256 1.19 10.41 31.09
C GLY A 256 0.62 11.43 32.09
N ILE A 257 -0.63 11.86 31.90
CA ILE A 257 -1.33 12.78 32.82
C ILE A 257 -1.87 12.04 34.05
N ALA A 258 -2.23 10.76 33.94
CA ALA A 258 -2.74 9.95 35.05
C ALA A 258 -1.84 9.95 36.32
N PRO A 259 -0.52 9.71 36.23
CA PRO A 259 0.37 9.82 37.40
C PRO A 259 0.51 11.25 37.94
N ALA A 260 0.41 12.28 37.08
CA ALA A 260 0.45 13.68 37.49
C ALA A 260 -0.84 14.12 38.22
N LEU A 261 -2.01 13.61 37.80
CA LEU A 261 -3.29 13.82 38.48
C LEU A 261 -3.38 13.01 39.78
N ALA A 262 -2.86 11.77 39.80
CA ALA A 262 -2.79 10.95 41.00
C ALA A 262 -1.91 11.59 42.11
N LYS A 263 -0.80 12.24 41.72
CA LYS A 263 0.04 13.03 42.64
C LYS A 263 -0.66 14.28 43.22
N LYS A 264 -1.70 14.81 42.56
CA LYS A 264 -2.47 15.98 43.03
C LYS A 264 -3.70 15.62 43.87
N GLY A 265 -3.93 14.35 44.19
CA GLY A 265 -5.04 13.93 45.07
C GLY A 265 -6.46 14.11 44.50
N LEU A 266 -6.59 14.57 43.25
CA LEU A 266 -7.87 14.78 42.59
C LEU A 266 -8.53 13.43 42.30
N ARG A 267 -9.68 13.18 42.94
CA ARG A 267 -10.48 11.97 42.71
C ARG A 267 -11.70 12.33 41.86
N VAL A 268 -11.98 11.48 40.86
CA VAL A 268 -13.20 11.64 40.05
C VAL A 268 -14.36 10.99 40.80
N ARG A 269 -15.37 11.78 41.19
CA ARG A 269 -16.63 11.28 41.76
C ARG A 269 -17.78 11.76 40.87
N ARG A 270 -18.57 10.82 40.34
CA ARG A 270 -19.70 11.11 39.41
C ARG A 270 -19.30 11.96 38.19
N GLY A 271 -18.16 11.65 37.56
CA GLY A 271 -17.74 12.30 36.31
C GLY A 271 -17.21 13.73 36.46
N ARG A 272 -17.03 14.24 37.69
CA ARG A 272 -16.40 15.55 37.96
C ARG A 272 -15.11 15.35 38.74
N LEU A 273 -14.07 16.11 38.37
CA LEU A 273 -12.84 16.20 39.16
C LEU A 273 -13.13 16.96 40.45
N VAL A 274 -12.84 16.32 41.60
CA VAL A 274 -12.93 16.95 42.93
C VAL A 274 -11.55 16.85 43.57
N GLY A 275 -11.02 18.00 43.97
CA GLY A 275 -9.73 18.15 44.64
C GLY A 275 -9.91 18.49 46.10
#